data_AF-A0A3Q1MPF8-F1
#
_entry.id   AF-A0A3Q1MPF8-F1
#
_cell.length_a   1.000
_cell.length_b   1.000
_cell.length_c   1.000
_cell.angle_alpha   90.00
_cell.angle_beta   90.00
_cell.angle_gamma   90.00
#
_symmetry.space_group_name_H-M   'P 1'
#
loop_
_entity.id
_entity.type
_entity.pdbx_description
1 polymer ?
#
loop_
_entity_poly.entity_id
_entity_poly.type
_entity_poly.pdbx_seq_one_letter_code
_entity_poly.pdbx_strand_id
1 'polypeptide(L)'
;MSYSCCLPNLSFRSSCSSSCCGTTLPGACNIPANVGSCNWFCEGSFNGSEKETMQFLNDRLASYLEKVRQLERDNAELESRILERSQQQEPLVCPNYQSYFRTIEELQQKILCSKSENARLVVQIDNAKLASDDFRTKYETEVSLRQLVEADLNGLRRILDELTLCKSDLEARVESLKEELICLKQNHEQEVNTLRSQLGDRLNVEVDAAPTVDLNRVLNETRAQYEALVETNRRDVEEWYIRQTEELNKQVVSSSEQLQSYQAEIIELRRTVNALEVELQAQHNLRDSLENTLTETEARYSCQLAQVQGLIGNVESQLAEIRSDLERQNQEYQVLLDVRARLECEINTYRGLLDSEDCKLPCNPCATTNACERPCISNPCVSRARCGPCNTFVH
;
A
#
# COMPACT_ATOMS: atom_id res chain seq x y z
N MET A 1 -17.26 10.31 -2.20
CA MET A 1 -17.26 9.44 -3.40
C MET A 1 -16.22 8.35 -3.17
N SER A 2 -16.64 7.29 -2.49
CA SER A 2 -15.77 6.24 -1.96
C SER A 2 -15.78 5.06 -2.91
N TYR A 3 -14.65 4.70 -3.51
CA TYR A 3 -14.52 3.50 -4.32
C TYR A 3 -13.88 2.38 -3.50
N SER A 4 -14.72 1.47 -3.02
CA SER A 4 -14.34 0.18 -2.47
C SER A 4 -14.20 -0.83 -3.60
N CYS A 5 -13.01 -1.38 -3.81
CA CYS A 5 -12.82 -2.54 -4.70
C CYS A 5 -12.73 -3.81 -3.84
N CYS A 6 -13.82 -4.58 -3.85
CA CYS A 6 -13.90 -5.94 -3.33
C CYS A 6 -13.33 -6.92 -4.37
N LEU A 7 -12.48 -7.84 -3.94
CA LEU A 7 -12.04 -9.01 -4.73
C LEU A 7 -13.03 -10.18 -4.52
N PRO A 8 -13.36 -11.00 -5.55
CA PRO A 8 -14.18 -12.19 -5.37
C PRO A 8 -13.33 -13.37 -4.89
N ASN A 9 -13.83 -14.03 -3.84
CA ASN A 9 -13.30 -15.25 -3.25
C ASN A 9 -13.97 -16.46 -3.93
N LEU A 10 -13.22 -17.24 -4.71
CA LEU A 10 -13.73 -18.46 -5.36
C LEU A 10 -13.60 -19.64 -4.40
N SER A 11 -14.72 -19.99 -3.79
CA SER A 11 -14.89 -21.19 -2.96
C SER A 11 -15.42 -22.32 -3.85
N PHE A 12 -14.66 -23.40 -4.03
CA PHE A 12 -15.21 -24.65 -4.55
C PHE A 12 -15.32 -25.67 -3.42
N ARG A 13 -16.57 -26.04 -3.11
CA ARG A 13 -16.98 -27.07 -2.17
C ARG A 13 -17.61 -28.19 -3.00
N SER A 14 -17.11 -29.42 -2.87
CA SER A 14 -17.77 -30.64 -3.36
C SER A 14 -17.03 -31.84 -2.72
N SER A 15 -17.43 -32.25 -1.51
CA SER A 15 -18.40 -33.33 -1.26
C SER A 15 -17.86 -34.72 -1.62
N CYS A 16 -17.56 -35.46 -0.56
CA CYS A 16 -17.28 -36.89 -0.52
C CYS A 16 -18.47 -37.71 -1.04
N SER A 17 -18.22 -38.84 -1.68
CA SER A 17 -19.02 -40.08 -1.53
C SER A 17 -18.23 -41.28 -2.07
N SER A 18 -17.65 -42.05 -1.17
CA SER A 18 -17.27 -43.44 -1.40
C SER A 18 -18.55 -44.28 -1.45
N SER A 19 -18.81 -44.93 -2.58
CA SER A 19 -19.88 -45.92 -2.68
C SER A 19 -19.27 -47.29 -2.94
N CYS A 20 -19.16 -48.05 -1.85
CA CYS A 20 -19.00 -49.49 -1.87
C CYS A 20 -20.31 -50.10 -2.36
N CYS A 21 -20.32 -50.74 -3.53
CA CYS A 21 -21.38 -51.67 -3.91
C CYS A 21 -20.75 -53.04 -4.09
N GLY A 22 -20.96 -53.89 -3.08
CA GLY A 22 -20.84 -55.32 -3.24
C GLY A 22 -22.00 -55.84 -4.09
N THR A 23 -21.73 -56.86 -4.88
CA THR A 23 -22.78 -57.70 -5.45
C THR A 23 -22.37 -59.15 -5.31
N THR A 24 -23.19 -59.83 -4.54
CA THR A 24 -23.19 -61.23 -4.15
C THR A 24 -23.33 -62.15 -5.36
N LEU A 25 -22.66 -63.31 -5.29
CA LEU A 25 -22.95 -64.53 -6.06
C LEU A 25 -24.46 -64.83 -6.10
N PRO A 26 -24.92 -65.51 -7.16
CA PRO A 26 -25.54 -66.80 -6.89
C PRO A 26 -25.25 -67.86 -7.97
N GLY A 27 -25.10 -69.12 -7.56
CA GLY A 27 -25.18 -70.24 -8.50
C GLY A 27 -24.50 -71.53 -8.05
N ALA A 28 -24.96 -72.13 -6.95
CA ALA A 28 -24.70 -73.54 -6.63
C ALA A 28 -25.77 -74.42 -7.30
N CYS A 29 -25.36 -75.48 -7.97
CA CYS A 29 -26.12 -76.66 -8.45
C CYS A 29 -25.07 -77.57 -9.12
N ASN A 30 -24.87 -78.87 -8.92
CA ASN A 30 -25.45 -79.91 -8.08
C ASN A 30 -24.37 -81.02 -7.99
N ILE A 31 -24.10 -81.52 -6.80
CA ILE A 31 -23.46 -82.83 -6.59
C ILE A 31 -24.58 -83.87 -6.51
N PRO A 32 -24.41 -85.06 -7.08
CA PRO A 32 -24.90 -86.25 -6.43
C PRO A 32 -23.71 -87.14 -6.05
N ALA A 33 -23.56 -87.30 -4.73
CA ALA A 33 -22.87 -88.42 -4.14
C ALA A 33 -23.74 -89.66 -4.35
N ASN A 34 -23.14 -90.75 -4.81
CA ASN A 34 -23.73 -92.07 -4.69
C ASN A 34 -22.80 -92.94 -3.82
N VAL A 35 -23.24 -93.17 -2.59
CA VAL A 35 -22.74 -94.20 -1.69
C VAL A 35 -23.48 -95.48 -2.04
N GLY A 36 -22.76 -96.45 -2.61
CA GLY A 36 -23.24 -97.80 -2.85
C GLY A 36 -22.19 -98.80 -2.38
N SER A 37 -22.28 -99.18 -1.11
CA SER A 37 -21.57 -100.31 -0.55
C SER A 37 -22.23 -101.62 -1.01
N CYS A 38 -21.49 -102.49 -1.71
CA CYS A 38 -21.80 -103.91 -1.83
C CYS A 38 -20.49 -104.69 -1.83
N ASN A 39 -20.16 -105.21 -0.65
CA ASN A 39 -19.14 -106.21 -0.42
C ASN A 39 -19.77 -107.60 -0.62
N TRP A 40 -19.36 -108.37 -1.64
CA TRP A 40 -18.98 -109.79 -1.49
C TRP A 40 -18.77 -110.54 -2.82
N PHE A 41 -17.63 -111.24 -2.83
CA PHE A 41 -17.29 -112.50 -3.49
C PHE A 41 -17.06 -112.58 -5.01
N CYS A 42 -15.80 -112.99 -5.27
CA CYS A 42 -15.19 -113.64 -6.43
C CYS A 42 -16.12 -114.34 -7.41
N GLU A 43 -15.84 -114.22 -8.72
CA GLU A 43 -15.00 -115.18 -9.47
C GLU A 43 -15.21 -114.98 -11.00
N GLY A 44 -14.11 -114.73 -11.74
CA GLY A 44 -14.00 -115.05 -13.17
C GLY A 44 -14.66 -114.12 -14.22
N SER A 45 -13.80 -113.39 -14.94
CA SER A 45 -13.90 -113.10 -16.40
C SER A 45 -14.74 -111.90 -16.89
N PHE A 46 -14.09 -110.78 -17.27
CA PHE A 46 -14.60 -109.78 -18.25
C PHE A 46 -13.47 -108.85 -18.79
N ASN A 47 -13.09 -108.96 -20.08
CA ASN A 47 -12.14 -108.06 -20.79
C ASN A 47 -12.90 -107.11 -21.75
N GLY A 48 -13.49 -106.03 -21.25
CA GLY A 48 -14.21 -105.04 -22.09
C GLY A 48 -14.32 -103.64 -21.49
N SER A 49 -14.59 -103.52 -20.19
CA SER A 49 -14.79 -102.24 -19.49
C SER A 49 -13.52 -101.39 -19.39
N GLU A 50 -12.35 -102.00 -19.22
CA GLU A 50 -11.07 -101.30 -19.05
C GLU A 50 -10.60 -100.60 -20.35
N LYS A 51 -10.96 -101.17 -21.50
CA LYS A 51 -10.66 -100.62 -22.83
C LYS A 51 -11.50 -99.38 -23.12
N GLU A 52 -12.78 -99.39 -22.75
CA GLU A 52 -13.69 -98.24 -22.90
C GLU A 52 -13.27 -97.09 -21.98
N THR A 53 -12.83 -97.38 -20.75
CA THR A 53 -12.28 -96.35 -19.86
C THR A 53 -10.98 -95.73 -20.40
N MET A 54 -10.11 -96.54 -21.02
CA MET A 54 -8.90 -96.03 -21.68
C MET A 54 -9.22 -95.20 -22.94
N GLN A 55 -10.24 -95.57 -23.71
CA GLN A 55 -10.72 -94.76 -24.83
C GLN A 55 -11.28 -93.42 -24.37
N PHE A 56 -12.11 -93.40 -23.33
CA PHE A 56 -12.63 -92.15 -22.77
C PHE A 56 -11.53 -91.22 -22.25
N LEU A 57 -10.51 -91.77 -21.59
CA LEU A 57 -9.34 -91.01 -21.13
C LEU A 57 -8.51 -90.49 -22.31
N ASN A 58 -8.32 -91.28 -23.36
CA ASN A 58 -7.62 -90.86 -24.58
C ASN A 58 -8.39 -89.78 -25.35
N ASP A 59 -9.71 -89.89 -25.46
CA ASP A 59 -10.55 -88.87 -26.09
C ASP A 59 -10.51 -87.57 -25.29
N ARG A 60 -10.52 -87.66 -23.97
CA ARG A 60 -10.34 -86.51 -23.08
C ARG A 60 -8.94 -85.91 -23.22
N LEU A 61 -7.88 -86.71 -23.30
CA LEU A 61 -6.51 -86.24 -23.55
C LEU A 61 -6.41 -85.55 -24.91
N ALA A 62 -7.00 -86.12 -25.95
CA ALA A 62 -7.06 -85.52 -27.28
C ALA A 62 -7.77 -84.16 -27.25
N SER A 63 -8.88 -84.04 -26.50
CA SER A 63 -9.58 -82.77 -26.31
C SER A 63 -8.74 -81.72 -25.55
N TYR A 64 -7.95 -82.15 -24.56
CA TYR A 64 -7.03 -81.25 -23.86
C TYR A 64 -5.87 -80.80 -24.76
N LEU A 65 -5.28 -81.71 -25.54
CA LEU A 65 -4.23 -81.38 -26.49
C LEU A 65 -4.73 -80.40 -27.57
N GLU A 66 -5.96 -80.59 -28.06
CA GLU A 66 -6.55 -79.64 -29.00
C GLU A 66 -6.83 -78.27 -28.35
N LYS A 67 -7.24 -78.26 -27.08
CA LYS A 67 -7.43 -77.01 -26.34
C LYS A 67 -6.10 -76.28 -26.09
N VAL A 68 -5.02 -77.00 -25.78
CA VAL A 68 -3.67 -76.43 -25.64
C VAL A 68 -3.21 -75.83 -26.96
N ARG A 69 -3.36 -76.55 -28.09
CA ARG A 69 -3.04 -76.00 -29.42
C ARG A 69 -3.84 -74.76 -29.77
N GLN A 70 -5.12 -74.71 -29.40
CA GLN A 70 -5.94 -73.51 -29.57
C GLN A 70 -5.40 -72.34 -28.74
N LEU A 71 -5.09 -72.57 -27.46
CA LEU A 71 -4.55 -71.54 -26.58
C LEU A 71 -3.18 -71.04 -27.02
N GLU A 72 -2.31 -71.91 -27.54
CA GLU A 72 -1.02 -71.52 -28.13
C GLU A 72 -1.20 -70.62 -29.34
N ARG A 73 -2.17 -70.94 -30.21
CA ARG A 73 -2.53 -70.09 -31.37
C ARG A 73 -3.07 -68.72 -30.92
N ASP A 74 -3.97 -68.72 -29.94
CA ASP A 74 -4.55 -67.49 -29.40
C ASP A 74 -3.46 -66.63 -28.71
N ASN A 75 -2.52 -67.24 -27.98
CA ASN A 75 -1.40 -66.53 -27.35
C ASN A 75 -0.46 -65.93 -28.38
N ALA A 76 -0.09 -66.67 -29.43
CA ALA A 76 0.75 -66.16 -30.50
C ALA A 76 0.11 -64.96 -31.21
N GLU A 77 -1.21 -64.99 -31.40
CA GLU A 77 -1.95 -63.85 -31.96
C GLU A 77 -1.96 -62.64 -31.01
N LEU A 78 -2.17 -62.86 -29.71
CA LEU A 78 -2.12 -61.79 -28.70
C LEU A 78 -0.72 -61.18 -28.59
N GLU A 79 0.34 -61.98 -28.60
CA GLU A 79 1.72 -61.50 -28.61
C GLU A 79 2.02 -60.65 -29.84
N SER A 80 1.56 -61.09 -31.02
CA SER A 80 1.70 -60.31 -32.25
C SER A 80 0.97 -58.97 -32.18
N ARG A 81 -0.25 -58.95 -31.63
CA ARG A 81 -1.02 -57.70 -31.43
C ARG A 81 -0.39 -56.76 -30.39
N ILE A 82 0.21 -57.30 -29.33
CA ILE A 82 0.95 -56.50 -28.33
C ILE A 82 2.18 -55.87 -28.98
N LEU A 83 2.95 -56.64 -29.75
CA LEU A 83 4.12 -56.15 -30.46
C LEU A 83 3.75 -55.05 -31.46
N GLU A 84 2.72 -55.27 -32.27
CA GLU A 84 2.22 -54.28 -33.22
C GLU A 84 1.79 -52.98 -32.51
N ARG A 85 1.03 -53.08 -31.42
CA ARG A 85 0.59 -51.92 -30.64
C ARG A 85 1.74 -51.19 -29.94
N SER A 86 2.76 -51.93 -29.49
CA SER A 86 3.96 -51.37 -28.87
C SER A 86 4.87 -50.66 -29.87
N GLN A 87 4.93 -51.15 -31.12
CA GLN A 87 5.67 -50.49 -32.21
C GLN A 87 4.91 -49.29 -32.77
N GLN A 88 3.57 -49.34 -32.80
CA GLN A 88 2.72 -48.19 -33.12
C GLN A 88 2.73 -47.11 -32.02
N GLN A 89 3.10 -47.46 -30.78
CA GLN A 89 3.54 -46.49 -29.79
C GLN A 89 4.93 -45.98 -30.18
N GLU A 90 4.98 -45.21 -31.26
CA GLU A 90 6.04 -44.23 -31.45
C GLU A 90 6.14 -43.44 -30.13
N PRO A 91 7.34 -43.26 -29.54
CA PRO A 91 7.48 -42.43 -28.35
C PRO A 91 6.82 -41.11 -28.69
N LEU A 92 5.71 -40.78 -28.03
CA LEU A 92 5.04 -39.49 -28.15
C LEU A 92 6.15 -38.45 -27.92
N VAL A 93 6.73 -37.95 -29.02
CA VAL A 93 7.83 -37.00 -28.96
C VAL A 93 7.22 -35.82 -28.24
N CYS A 94 7.60 -35.64 -26.98
CA CYS A 94 7.13 -34.54 -26.16
C CYS A 94 7.23 -33.29 -27.03
N PRO A 95 6.12 -32.55 -27.28
CA PRO A 95 6.21 -31.27 -27.95
C PRO A 95 7.31 -30.47 -27.27
N ASN A 96 8.21 -29.83 -28.02
CA ASN A 96 9.37 -29.11 -27.46
C ASN A 96 8.88 -27.96 -26.56
N TYR A 97 8.59 -28.25 -25.28
CA TYR A 97 8.08 -27.28 -24.30
C TYR A 97 9.12 -26.22 -23.94
N GLN A 98 10.37 -26.45 -24.29
CA GLN A 98 11.49 -25.52 -24.08
C GLN A 98 11.25 -24.13 -24.68
N SER A 99 10.54 -24.04 -25.82
CA SER A 99 10.20 -22.74 -26.42
C SER A 99 9.21 -21.95 -25.57
N TYR A 100 8.23 -22.61 -24.96
CA TYR A 100 7.27 -21.99 -24.06
C TYR A 100 7.93 -21.55 -22.75
N PHE A 101 8.85 -22.34 -22.19
CA PHE A 101 9.61 -21.92 -21.02
C PHE A 101 10.46 -20.69 -21.31
N ARG A 102 11.15 -20.64 -22.46
CA ARG A 102 11.91 -19.46 -22.87
C ARG A 102 11.02 -18.23 -23.03
N THR A 103 9.85 -18.34 -23.65
CA THR A 103 8.93 -17.19 -23.78
C THR A 103 8.36 -16.75 -22.43
N ILE A 104 8.08 -17.68 -21.52
CA ILE A 104 7.64 -17.37 -20.15
C ILE A 104 8.74 -16.60 -19.41
N GLU A 105 9.99 -17.05 -19.47
CA GLU A 105 11.14 -16.37 -18.85
C GLU A 105 11.33 -14.96 -19.42
N GLU A 106 11.27 -14.81 -20.75
CA GLU A 106 11.36 -13.50 -21.40
C GLU A 106 10.24 -12.55 -20.96
N LEU A 107 9.00 -13.05 -20.83
CA LEU A 107 7.87 -12.27 -20.34
C LEU A 107 8.02 -11.89 -18.87
N GLN A 108 8.47 -12.82 -18.02
CA GLN A 108 8.75 -12.53 -16.61
C GLN A 108 9.83 -11.46 -16.47
N GLN A 109 10.90 -11.53 -17.26
CA GLN A 109 11.96 -10.54 -17.24
C GLN A 109 11.46 -9.17 -17.70
N LYS A 110 10.63 -9.10 -18.76
CA LYS A 110 9.98 -7.85 -19.19
C LYS A 110 9.09 -7.26 -18.10
N ILE A 111 8.30 -8.08 -17.40
CA ILE A 111 7.46 -7.63 -16.29
C ILE A 111 8.32 -7.05 -15.17
N LEU A 112 9.42 -7.69 -14.81
CA LEU A 112 10.34 -7.19 -13.77
C LEU A 112 10.99 -5.87 -14.18
N CYS A 113 11.48 -5.76 -15.42
CA CYS A 113 12.02 -4.52 -15.96
C CYS A 113 10.97 -3.40 -15.92
N SER A 114 9.77 -3.62 -16.46
CA SER A 114 8.70 -2.63 -16.44
C SER A 114 8.26 -2.26 -15.02
N LYS A 115 8.26 -3.21 -14.07
CA LYS A 115 7.97 -2.92 -12.66
C LYS A 115 9.03 -2.00 -12.05
N SER A 116 10.31 -2.25 -12.32
CA SER A 116 11.41 -1.40 -11.85
C SER A 116 11.37 0.00 -12.47
N GLU A 117 11.04 0.10 -13.77
CA GLU A 117 10.87 1.37 -14.46
C GLU A 117 9.68 2.16 -13.92
N ASN A 118 8.56 1.48 -13.65
CA ASN A 118 7.38 2.11 -13.05
C ASN A 118 7.71 2.66 -11.65
N ALA A 119 8.39 1.88 -10.80
CA ALA A 119 8.84 2.36 -9.50
C ALA A 119 9.76 3.60 -9.62
N ARG A 120 10.69 3.59 -10.58
CA ARG A 120 11.56 4.75 -10.88
C ARG A 120 10.74 5.97 -11.32
N LEU A 121 9.75 5.79 -12.19
CA LEU A 121 8.89 6.88 -12.67
C LEU A 121 8.03 7.45 -11.55
N VAL A 122 7.47 6.62 -10.66
CA VAL A 122 6.71 7.07 -9.49
C VAL A 122 7.57 7.98 -8.61
N VAL A 123 8.81 7.56 -8.30
CA VAL A 123 9.73 8.39 -7.52
C VAL A 123 10.06 9.71 -8.22
N GLN A 124 10.24 9.71 -9.55
CA GLN A 124 10.47 10.94 -10.31
C GLN A 124 9.25 11.88 -10.30
N ILE A 125 8.04 11.31 -10.40
CA ILE A 125 6.80 12.07 -10.31
C ILE A 125 6.67 12.71 -8.92
N ASP A 126 6.94 11.95 -7.85
CA ASP A 126 6.84 12.45 -6.49
C ASP A 126 7.90 13.53 -6.22
N ASN A 127 9.13 13.36 -6.73
CA ASN A 127 10.17 14.38 -6.65
C ASN A 127 9.78 15.67 -7.41
N ALA A 128 9.22 15.54 -8.62
CA ALA A 128 8.76 16.69 -9.40
C ALA A 128 7.58 17.41 -8.72
N LYS A 129 6.66 16.68 -8.07
CA LYS A 129 5.58 17.25 -7.28
C LYS A 129 6.11 18.01 -6.07
N LEU A 130 7.01 17.42 -5.30
CA LEU A 130 7.64 18.08 -4.14
C LEU A 130 8.36 19.37 -4.58
N ALA A 131 9.13 19.32 -5.66
CA ALA A 131 9.78 20.52 -6.20
C ALA A 131 8.77 21.59 -6.64
N SER A 132 7.67 21.19 -7.29
CA SER A 132 6.58 22.10 -7.68
C SER A 132 5.92 22.75 -6.45
N ASP A 133 5.68 21.98 -5.39
CA ASP A 133 5.08 22.48 -4.14
C ASP A 133 6.04 23.42 -3.39
N ASP A 134 7.34 23.12 -3.38
CA ASP A 134 8.37 24.01 -2.85
C ASP A 134 8.41 25.34 -3.60
N PHE A 135 8.36 25.31 -4.93
CA PHE A 135 8.32 26.54 -5.74
C PHE A 135 7.03 27.33 -5.55
N ARG A 136 5.89 26.64 -5.43
CA ARG A 136 4.60 27.28 -5.13
C ARG A 136 4.65 28.01 -3.79
N THR A 137 5.13 27.34 -2.74
CA THR A 137 5.25 27.92 -1.40
C THR A 137 6.19 29.14 -1.43
N LYS A 138 7.36 29.01 -2.07
CA LYS A 138 8.30 30.14 -2.24
C LYS A 138 7.67 31.32 -3.00
N TYR A 139 6.94 31.04 -4.06
CA TYR A 139 6.23 32.06 -4.83
C TYR A 139 5.19 32.78 -3.98
N GLU A 140 4.38 32.05 -3.22
CA GLU A 140 3.38 32.65 -2.31
C GLU A 140 4.06 33.54 -1.24
N THR A 141 5.17 33.08 -0.66
CA THR A 141 5.93 33.91 0.30
C THR A 141 6.51 35.17 -0.35
N GLU A 142 7.12 35.06 -1.54
CA GLU A 142 7.67 36.22 -2.25
C GLU A 142 6.59 37.21 -2.67
N VAL A 143 5.42 36.73 -3.13
CA VAL A 143 4.28 37.59 -3.43
C VAL A 143 3.81 38.34 -2.20
N SER A 144 3.73 37.68 -1.04
CA SER A 144 3.33 38.32 0.22
C SER A 144 4.34 39.40 0.66
N LEU A 145 5.64 39.12 0.57
CA LEU A 145 6.70 40.10 0.87
C LEU A 145 6.68 41.28 -0.10
N ARG A 146 6.47 41.00 -1.39
CA ARG A 146 6.33 42.05 -2.42
C ARG A 146 5.14 42.96 -2.13
N GLN A 147 3.99 42.40 -1.75
CA GLN A 147 2.80 43.18 -1.38
C GLN A 147 3.04 44.06 -0.15
N LEU A 148 3.75 43.54 0.87
CA LEU A 148 4.15 44.31 2.05
C LEU A 148 5.02 45.51 1.66
N VAL A 149 6.08 45.26 0.88
CA VAL A 149 6.98 46.33 0.40
C VAL A 149 6.25 47.35 -0.48
N GLU A 150 5.32 46.91 -1.32
CA GLU A 150 4.47 47.81 -2.10
C GLU A 150 3.57 48.68 -1.23
N ALA A 151 3.00 48.12 -0.16
CA ALA A 151 2.21 48.88 0.80
C ALA A 151 3.06 49.94 1.51
N ASP A 152 4.27 49.58 1.96
CA ASP A 152 5.21 50.50 2.59
C ASP A 152 5.64 51.62 1.62
N LEU A 153 5.96 51.27 0.36
CA LEU A 153 6.33 52.23 -0.67
C LEU A 153 5.18 53.22 -0.94
N ASN A 154 3.95 52.71 -1.04
CA ASN A 154 2.77 53.56 -1.20
C ASN A 154 2.56 54.47 0.02
N GLY A 155 2.79 53.97 1.25
CA GLY A 155 2.77 54.78 2.46
C GLY A 155 3.82 55.90 2.44
N LEU A 156 5.06 55.58 2.09
CA LEU A 156 6.14 56.57 1.97
C LEU A 156 5.88 57.62 0.90
N ARG A 157 5.25 57.24 -0.23
CA ARG A 157 4.81 58.21 -1.24
C ARG A 157 3.78 59.19 -0.69
N ARG A 158 2.79 58.72 0.07
CA ARG A 158 1.79 59.59 0.70
C ARG A 158 2.42 60.57 1.69
N ILE A 159 3.34 60.09 2.53
CA ILE A 159 4.10 60.96 3.45
C ILE A 159 4.91 62.00 2.67
N LEU A 160 5.55 61.61 1.57
CA LEU A 160 6.28 62.55 0.71
C LEU A 160 5.35 63.63 0.13
N ASP A 161 4.17 63.24 -0.36
CA ASP A 161 3.17 64.18 -0.89
C ASP A 161 2.68 65.15 0.21
N GLU A 162 2.38 64.65 1.41
CA GLU A 162 1.99 65.46 2.57
C GLU A 162 3.10 66.44 2.99
N LEU A 163 4.35 65.99 3.06
CA LEU A 163 5.49 66.85 3.36
C LEU A 163 5.72 67.90 2.27
N THR A 164 5.47 67.56 1.01
CA THR A 164 5.58 68.49 -0.11
C THR A 164 4.52 69.59 0.00
N LEU A 165 3.27 69.24 0.34
CA LEU A 165 2.21 70.21 0.62
C LEU A 165 2.54 71.11 1.81
N CYS A 166 2.96 70.52 2.94
CA CYS A 166 3.37 71.31 4.12
C CYS A 166 4.53 72.26 3.80
N LYS A 167 5.50 71.83 2.97
CA LYS A 167 6.58 72.69 2.51
C LYS A 167 6.05 73.86 1.69
N SER A 168 5.18 73.63 0.72
CA SER A 168 4.59 74.71 -0.09
C SER A 168 3.76 75.68 0.75
N ASP A 169 3.04 75.21 1.77
CA ASP A 169 2.28 76.05 2.68
C ASP A 169 3.20 76.95 3.53
N LEU A 170 4.32 76.40 4.00
CA LEU A 170 5.32 77.15 4.76
C LEU A 170 6.04 78.17 3.87
N GLU A 171 6.37 77.82 2.63
CA GLU A 171 6.93 78.76 1.64
C GLU A 171 5.94 79.92 1.41
N ALA A 172 4.67 79.63 1.11
CA ALA A 172 3.65 80.67 0.93
C ALA A 172 3.51 81.62 2.15
N ARG A 173 3.59 81.09 3.39
CA ARG A 173 3.61 81.93 4.60
C ARG A 173 4.85 82.80 4.70
N VAL A 174 6.02 82.26 4.34
CA VAL A 174 7.28 83.01 4.32
C VAL A 174 7.23 84.14 3.28
N GLU A 175 6.71 83.88 2.09
CA GLU A 175 6.53 84.89 1.05
C GLU A 175 5.55 85.99 1.49
N SER A 176 4.40 85.62 2.06
CA SER A 176 3.41 86.57 2.60
C SER A 176 4.00 87.47 3.69
N LEU A 177 4.76 86.91 4.64
CA LEU A 177 5.42 87.70 5.69
C LEU A 177 6.50 88.64 5.13
N LYS A 178 7.20 88.25 4.06
CA LYS A 178 8.16 89.13 3.37
C LYS A 178 7.43 90.31 2.70
N GLU A 179 6.29 90.06 2.06
CA GLU A 179 5.47 91.11 1.45
C GLU A 179 4.95 92.09 2.51
N GLU A 180 4.41 91.61 3.63
CA GLU A 180 3.97 92.44 4.76
C GLU A 180 5.11 93.31 5.30
N LEU A 181 6.32 92.75 5.44
CA LEU A 181 7.50 93.47 5.90
C LEU A 181 7.92 94.57 4.93
N ILE A 182 7.83 94.33 3.62
CA ILE A 182 8.10 95.34 2.59
C ILE A 182 7.06 96.46 2.65
N CYS A 183 5.77 96.13 2.74
CA CYS A 183 4.69 97.11 2.88
C CYS A 183 4.87 97.98 4.13
N LEU A 184 5.19 97.37 5.28
CA LEU A 184 5.45 98.11 6.52
C LEU A 184 6.65 99.07 6.39
N LYS A 185 7.74 98.64 5.74
CA LYS A 185 8.90 99.51 5.48
C LYS A 185 8.55 100.69 4.56
N GLN A 186 7.80 100.44 3.49
CA GLN A 186 7.37 101.49 2.57
C GLN A 186 6.44 102.49 3.25
N ASN A 187 5.48 102.01 4.06
CA ASN A 187 4.59 102.87 4.84
C ASN A 187 5.40 103.73 5.83
N HIS A 188 6.33 103.12 6.58
CA HIS A 188 7.19 103.86 7.50
C HIS A 188 8.05 104.91 6.80
N GLU A 189 8.64 104.57 5.65
CA GLU A 189 9.43 105.51 4.85
C GLU A 189 8.58 106.69 4.36
N GLN A 190 7.36 106.42 3.88
CA GLN A 190 6.40 107.46 3.49
C GLN A 190 6.02 108.33 4.68
N GLU A 191 5.66 107.74 5.82
CA GLU A 191 5.34 108.48 7.05
C GLU A 191 6.51 109.36 7.50
N VAL A 192 7.73 108.82 7.56
CA VAL A 192 8.93 109.59 7.88
C VAL A 192 9.16 110.72 6.88
N ASN A 193 8.95 110.50 5.59
CA ASN A 193 9.07 111.54 4.57
C ASN A 193 7.99 112.62 4.71
N THR A 194 6.74 112.24 5.02
CA THR A 194 5.68 113.21 5.30
C THR A 194 6.00 114.03 6.55
N LEU A 195 6.42 113.40 7.65
CA LEU A 195 6.83 114.11 8.87
C LEU A 195 8.04 115.01 8.63
N ARG A 196 9.05 114.55 7.88
CA ARG A 196 10.20 115.37 7.46
C ARG A 196 9.77 116.56 6.60
N SER A 197 8.80 116.39 5.70
CA SER A 197 8.25 117.49 4.90
C SER A 197 7.44 118.49 5.74
N GLN A 198 6.73 118.01 6.76
CA GLN A 198 6.02 118.86 7.73
C GLN A 198 7.02 119.64 8.61
N LEU A 199 8.13 119.01 9.00
CA LEU A 199 9.24 119.62 9.75
C LEU A 199 10.12 120.53 8.89
N GLY A 200 10.06 120.39 7.56
CA GLY A 200 10.92 121.09 6.60
C GLY A 200 10.51 122.51 6.24
N ASP A 201 9.34 123.00 6.67
CA ASP A 201 8.91 124.35 6.30
C ASP A 201 8.04 125.08 7.35
N ARG A 202 8.03 124.64 8.62
CA ARG A 202 7.31 125.34 9.70
C ARG A 202 7.96 125.16 11.09
N LEU A 203 8.87 126.07 11.45
CA LEU A 203 9.17 126.40 12.85
C LEU A 203 9.18 127.93 13.04
N ASN A 204 7.98 128.52 13.01
CA ASN A 204 7.64 129.63 13.90
C ASN A 204 6.67 129.04 14.93
N VAL A 205 7.10 128.97 16.19
CA VAL A 205 6.24 128.65 17.32
C VAL A 205 5.76 129.98 17.91
N GLU A 206 4.63 130.47 17.41
CA GLU A 206 3.80 131.42 18.13
C GLU A 206 2.63 130.65 18.75
N VAL A 207 2.51 130.77 20.06
CA VAL A 207 1.46 130.20 20.89
C VAL A 207 0.18 130.96 20.59
N ASP A 208 -0.69 130.38 19.76
CA ASP A 208 -2.08 130.83 19.63
C ASP A 208 -2.96 129.92 20.50
N ALA A 209 -3.60 130.52 21.50
CA ALA A 209 -4.49 129.84 22.42
C ALA A 209 -5.76 129.45 21.67
N ALA A 210 -5.86 128.18 21.27
CA ALA A 210 -7.04 127.65 20.61
C ALA A 210 -8.31 127.92 21.44
N PRO A 211 -9.41 128.30 20.77
CA PRO A 211 -10.64 128.73 21.41
C PRO A 211 -11.22 127.60 22.26
N THR A 212 -11.85 127.99 23.37
CA THR A 212 -12.49 127.11 24.36
C THR A 212 -13.18 125.91 23.71
N VAL A 213 -12.47 124.78 23.68
CA VAL A 213 -13.05 123.49 23.30
C VAL A 213 -14.04 123.13 24.39
N ASP A 214 -15.25 122.81 23.99
CA ASP A 214 -16.30 122.35 24.89
C ASP A 214 -15.82 121.07 25.60
N LEU A 215 -15.30 121.25 26.81
CA LEU A 215 -14.64 120.19 27.59
C LEU A 215 -15.58 119.00 27.80
N ASN A 216 -16.90 119.26 27.86
CA ASN A 216 -17.91 118.23 27.94
C ASN A 216 -17.96 117.35 26.68
N ARG A 217 -17.75 117.92 25.49
CA ARG A 217 -17.71 117.14 24.24
C ARG A 217 -16.52 116.19 24.21
N VAL A 218 -15.33 116.69 24.56
CA VAL A 218 -14.10 115.87 24.60
C VAL A 218 -14.15 114.81 25.70
N LEU A 219 -14.69 115.14 26.88
CA LEU A 219 -14.91 114.17 27.95
C LEU A 219 -15.94 113.09 27.56
N ASN A 220 -16.96 113.44 26.78
CA ASN A 220 -17.92 112.48 26.26
C ASN A 220 -17.35 111.63 25.11
N GLU A 221 -16.56 112.20 24.21
CA GLU A 221 -15.84 111.47 23.15
C GLU A 221 -14.83 110.49 23.73
N THR A 222 -14.04 110.91 24.72
CA THR A 222 -13.09 110.03 25.42
C THR A 222 -13.82 108.93 26.19
N ARG A 223 -14.93 109.23 26.88
CA ARG A 223 -15.77 108.21 27.50
C ARG A 223 -16.32 107.21 26.47
N ALA A 224 -16.84 107.68 25.34
CA ALA A 224 -17.36 106.83 24.28
C ALA A 224 -16.26 105.94 23.67
N GLN A 225 -15.04 106.45 23.52
CA GLN A 225 -13.88 105.65 23.07
C GLN A 225 -13.50 104.56 24.08
N TYR A 226 -13.48 104.87 25.37
CA TYR A 226 -13.22 103.88 26.41
C TYR A 226 -14.33 102.83 26.52
N GLU A 227 -15.59 103.24 26.46
CA GLU A 227 -16.73 102.32 26.43
C GLU A 227 -16.67 101.41 25.20
N ALA A 228 -16.36 101.95 24.02
CA ALA A 228 -16.15 101.16 22.81
C ALA A 228 -14.98 100.18 22.96
N LEU A 229 -13.84 100.62 23.51
CA LEU A 229 -12.65 99.78 23.75
C LEU A 229 -12.94 98.64 24.72
N VAL A 230 -13.62 98.93 25.83
CA VAL A 230 -14.02 97.93 26.83
C VAL A 230 -14.98 96.92 26.20
N GLU A 231 -15.93 97.39 25.40
CA GLU A 231 -16.92 96.53 24.75
C GLU A 231 -16.30 95.67 23.64
N THR A 232 -15.32 96.18 22.88
CA THR A 232 -14.53 95.38 21.95
C THR A 232 -13.68 94.35 22.70
N ASN A 233 -13.00 94.76 23.78
CA ASN A 233 -12.17 93.85 24.57
C ASN A 233 -13.01 92.71 25.19
N ARG A 234 -14.21 93.03 25.71
CA ARG A 234 -15.16 92.04 26.23
C ARG A 234 -15.55 91.02 25.15
N ARG A 235 -15.90 91.50 23.94
CA ARG A 235 -16.24 90.64 22.80
C ARG A 235 -15.06 89.77 22.36
N ASP A 236 -13.87 90.35 22.25
CA ASP A 236 -12.66 89.62 21.85
C ASP A 236 -12.32 88.51 22.85
N VAL A 237 -12.47 88.79 24.16
CA VAL A 237 -12.27 87.80 25.23
C VAL A 237 -13.32 86.69 25.16
N GLU A 238 -14.60 87.03 24.97
CA GLU A 238 -15.68 86.05 24.81
C GLU A 238 -15.46 85.15 23.58
N GLU A 239 -15.14 85.73 22.43
CA GLU A 239 -14.83 84.97 21.22
C GLU A 239 -13.59 84.09 21.39
N TRP A 240 -12.56 84.59 22.08
CA TRP A 240 -11.37 83.81 22.40
C TRP A 240 -11.72 82.62 23.31
N TYR A 241 -12.51 82.84 24.37
CA TYR A 241 -12.96 81.76 25.26
C TYR A 241 -13.81 80.73 24.50
N ILE A 242 -14.78 81.16 23.69
CA ILE A 242 -15.61 80.26 22.87
C ILE A 242 -14.72 79.42 21.96
N ARG A 243 -13.81 80.05 21.20
CA ARG A 243 -12.88 79.35 20.30
C ARG A 243 -12.03 78.33 21.05
N GLN A 244 -11.52 78.68 22.24
CA GLN A 244 -10.70 77.78 23.05
C GLN A 244 -11.52 76.59 23.58
N THR A 245 -12.77 76.83 24.03
CA THR A 245 -13.66 75.76 24.50
C THR A 245 -14.11 74.84 23.37
N GLU A 246 -14.38 75.37 22.18
CA GLU A 246 -14.72 74.59 20.99
C GLU A 246 -13.56 73.70 20.56
N GLU A 247 -12.33 74.24 20.56
CA GLU A 247 -11.13 73.47 20.23
C GLU A 247 -10.89 72.35 21.23
N LEU A 248 -11.00 72.63 22.54
CA LEU A 248 -10.90 71.60 23.57
C LEU A 248 -11.98 70.53 23.40
N ASN A 249 -13.21 70.93 23.11
CA ASN A 249 -14.32 70.00 22.89
C ASN A 249 -14.08 69.11 21.65
N LYS A 250 -13.56 69.66 20.55
CA LYS A 250 -13.15 68.90 19.36
C LYS A 250 -12.07 67.88 19.70
N GLN A 251 -11.04 68.28 20.46
CA GLN A 251 -9.98 67.37 20.89
C GLN A 251 -10.53 66.24 21.76
N VAL A 252 -11.40 66.54 22.72
CA VAL A 252 -12.04 65.52 23.57
C VAL A 252 -12.87 64.54 22.74
N VAL A 253 -13.66 65.02 21.77
CA VAL A 253 -14.44 64.16 20.88
C VAL A 253 -13.52 63.27 20.05
N SER A 254 -12.49 63.84 19.41
CA SER A 254 -11.53 63.04 18.61
C SER A 254 -10.79 61.99 19.44
N SER A 255 -10.41 62.34 20.68
CA SER A 255 -9.74 61.41 21.59
C SER A 255 -10.68 60.30 22.05
N SER A 256 -11.95 60.62 22.33
CA SER A 256 -12.98 59.65 22.66
C SER A 256 -13.26 58.69 21.49
N GLU A 257 -13.34 59.20 20.26
CA GLU A 257 -13.53 58.36 19.05
C GLU A 257 -12.36 57.41 18.83
N GLN A 258 -11.12 57.89 18.99
CA GLN A 258 -9.92 57.06 18.93
C GLN A 258 -9.89 55.98 20.04
N LEU A 259 -10.28 56.34 21.26
CA LEU A 259 -10.38 55.36 22.34
C LEU A 259 -11.42 54.28 22.03
N GLN A 260 -12.55 54.66 21.45
CA GLN A 260 -13.59 53.71 21.04
C GLN A 260 -13.11 52.79 19.91
N SER A 261 -12.37 53.32 18.92
CA SER A 261 -11.82 52.50 17.84
C SER A 261 -10.78 51.49 18.36
N TYR A 262 -9.85 51.92 19.22
CA TYR A 262 -8.90 51.00 19.86
C TYR A 262 -9.60 49.96 20.72
N GLN A 263 -10.66 50.34 21.45
CA GLN A 263 -11.42 49.39 22.24
C GLN A 263 -12.13 48.34 21.36
N ALA A 264 -12.69 48.75 20.23
CA ALA A 264 -13.29 47.83 19.25
C ALA A 264 -12.24 46.88 18.65
N GLU A 265 -11.06 47.39 18.30
CA GLU A 265 -9.94 46.59 17.79
C GLU A 265 -9.46 45.55 18.81
N ILE A 266 -9.30 45.95 20.08
CA ILE A 266 -8.94 45.02 21.16
C ILE A 266 -9.98 43.90 21.31
N ILE A 267 -11.27 44.24 21.23
CA ILE A 267 -12.34 43.23 21.33
C ILE A 267 -12.28 42.27 20.14
N GLU A 268 -12.05 42.78 18.93
CA GLU A 268 -11.97 41.95 17.73
C GLU A 268 -10.73 41.04 17.76
N LEU A 269 -9.57 41.57 18.15
CA LEU A 269 -8.36 40.77 18.36
C LEU A 269 -8.55 39.68 19.42
N ARG A 270 -9.29 39.97 20.51
CA ARG A 270 -9.62 38.93 21.50
C ARG A 270 -10.53 37.86 20.92
N ARG A 271 -11.50 38.22 20.07
CA ARG A 271 -12.37 37.25 19.39
C ARG A 271 -11.58 36.38 18.43
N THR A 272 -10.67 36.95 17.64
CA THR A 272 -9.85 36.19 16.70
C THR A 272 -8.89 35.24 17.42
N VAL A 273 -8.26 35.68 18.51
CA VAL A 273 -7.42 34.81 19.36
C VAL A 273 -8.23 33.64 19.89
N ASN A 274 -9.39 33.89 20.51
CA ASN A 274 -10.24 32.82 21.04
C ASN A 274 -10.71 31.85 19.94
N ALA A 275 -11.04 32.36 18.75
CA ALA A 275 -11.44 31.52 17.62
C ALA A 275 -10.28 30.62 17.14
N LEU A 276 -9.07 31.16 17.06
CA LEU A 276 -7.87 30.41 16.70
C LEU A 276 -7.49 29.38 17.76
N GLU A 277 -7.66 29.69 19.05
CA GLU A 277 -7.44 28.74 20.14
C GLU A 277 -8.42 27.55 20.08
N VAL A 278 -9.70 27.80 19.79
CA VAL A 278 -10.70 26.75 19.60
C VAL A 278 -10.37 25.88 18.39
N GLU A 279 -9.98 26.49 17.27
CA GLU A 279 -9.56 25.75 16.07
C GLU A 279 -8.32 24.89 16.37
N LEU A 280 -7.32 25.44 17.06
CA LEU A 280 -6.12 24.71 17.47
C LEU A 280 -6.48 23.50 18.35
N GLN A 281 -7.39 23.67 19.31
CA GLN A 281 -7.86 22.56 20.14
C GLN A 281 -8.62 21.50 19.31
N ALA A 282 -9.44 21.93 18.35
CA ALA A 282 -10.16 21.02 17.45
C ALA A 282 -9.18 20.20 16.58
N GLN A 283 -8.13 20.84 16.07
CA GLN A 283 -7.07 20.16 15.30
C GLN A 283 -6.28 19.18 16.16
N HIS A 284 -5.96 19.52 17.41
CA HIS A 284 -5.34 18.58 18.35
C HIS A 284 -6.23 17.36 18.60
N ASN A 285 -7.52 17.57 18.88
CA ASN A 285 -8.46 16.47 19.09
C ASN A 285 -8.59 15.58 17.84
N LEU A 286 -8.58 16.17 16.64
CA LEU A 286 -8.62 15.43 15.38
C LEU A 286 -7.35 14.58 15.21
N ARG A 287 -6.17 15.17 15.40
CA ARG A 287 -4.89 14.45 15.36
C ARG A 287 -4.91 13.25 16.33
N ASP A 288 -5.28 13.47 17.58
CA ASP A 288 -5.30 12.43 18.61
C ASP A 288 -6.28 11.31 18.22
N SER A 289 -7.44 11.65 17.64
CA SER A 289 -8.39 10.65 17.15
C SER A 289 -7.81 9.82 15.99
N LEU A 290 -7.09 10.44 15.07
CA LEU A 290 -6.46 9.76 13.93
C LEU A 290 -5.31 8.86 14.39
N GLU A 291 -4.46 9.33 15.32
CA GLU A 291 -3.40 8.53 15.93
C GLU A 291 -3.97 7.31 16.66
N ASN A 292 -5.07 7.46 17.40
CA ASN A 292 -5.75 6.34 18.04
C ASN A 292 -6.28 5.34 17.00
N THR A 293 -6.93 5.80 15.92
CA THR A 293 -7.39 4.87 14.87
C THR A 293 -6.23 4.17 14.17
N LEU A 294 -5.10 4.85 13.96
CA LEU A 294 -3.91 4.25 13.38
C LEU A 294 -3.39 3.13 14.29
N THR A 295 -3.15 3.42 15.57
CA THR A 295 -2.63 2.43 16.53
C THR A 295 -3.58 1.24 16.70
N GLU A 296 -4.90 1.45 16.71
CA GLU A 296 -5.91 0.38 16.74
C GLU A 296 -5.85 -0.50 15.48
N THR A 297 -5.74 0.11 14.29
CA THR A 297 -5.63 -0.65 13.03
C THR A 297 -4.32 -1.44 12.96
N GLU A 298 -3.20 -0.84 13.34
CA GLU A 298 -1.90 -1.51 13.42
C GLU A 298 -1.96 -2.69 14.37
N ALA A 299 -2.46 -2.51 15.60
CA ALA A 299 -2.62 -3.59 16.57
C ALA A 299 -3.51 -4.72 16.05
N ARG A 300 -4.62 -4.38 15.37
CA ARG A 300 -5.52 -5.37 14.76
C ARG A 300 -4.82 -6.17 13.66
N TYR A 301 -4.06 -5.52 12.79
CA TYR A 301 -3.30 -6.21 11.74
C TYR A 301 -2.15 -7.05 12.31
N SER A 302 -1.44 -6.56 13.32
CA SER A 302 -0.42 -7.34 14.03
C SER A 302 -1.00 -8.61 14.66
N CYS A 303 -2.20 -8.53 15.26
CA CYS A 303 -2.89 -9.71 15.79
C CYS A 303 -3.28 -10.70 14.68
N GLN A 304 -3.78 -10.21 13.54
CA GLN A 304 -4.12 -11.07 12.40
C GLN A 304 -2.89 -11.76 11.82
N LEU A 305 -1.77 -11.04 11.68
CA LEU A 305 -0.50 -11.59 11.23
C LEU A 305 0.01 -12.66 12.19
N ALA A 306 -0.03 -12.40 13.50
CA ALA A 306 0.35 -13.38 14.51
C ALA A 306 -0.52 -14.64 14.46
N GLN A 307 -1.84 -14.49 14.23
CA GLN A 307 -2.75 -15.62 14.08
C GLN A 307 -2.41 -16.46 12.83
N VAL A 308 -2.20 -15.81 11.67
CA VAL A 308 -1.82 -16.51 10.43
C VAL A 308 -0.47 -17.19 10.59
N GLN A 309 0.51 -16.54 11.23
CA GLN A 309 1.82 -17.13 11.52
C GLN A 309 1.69 -18.36 12.43
N GLY A 310 0.81 -18.32 13.42
CA GLY A 310 0.50 -19.48 14.27
C GLY A 310 -0.11 -20.64 13.49
N LEU A 311 -1.03 -20.37 12.56
CA LEU A 311 -1.60 -21.41 11.68
C LEU A 311 -0.53 -22.03 10.77
N ILE A 312 0.36 -21.21 10.20
CA ILE A 312 1.49 -21.69 9.39
C ILE A 312 2.37 -22.62 10.24
N GLY A 313 2.78 -22.20 11.44
CA GLY A 313 3.60 -23.03 12.33
C GLY A 313 2.92 -24.35 12.73
N ASN A 314 1.61 -24.34 12.94
CA ASN A 314 0.84 -25.57 13.21
C ASN A 314 0.85 -26.53 12.00
N VAL A 315 0.70 -26.02 10.79
CA VAL A 315 0.75 -26.85 9.58
C VAL A 315 2.17 -27.36 9.31
N GLU A 316 3.18 -26.52 9.50
CA GLU A 316 4.60 -26.90 9.36
C GLU A 316 4.99 -28.00 10.35
N SER A 317 4.55 -27.91 11.60
CA SER A 317 4.80 -28.96 12.61
C SER A 317 4.10 -30.27 12.27
N GLN A 318 2.83 -30.23 11.84
CA GLN A 318 2.12 -31.43 11.36
C GLN A 318 2.82 -32.07 10.16
N LEU A 319 3.32 -31.27 9.21
CA LEU A 319 4.09 -31.78 8.07
C LEU A 319 5.41 -32.42 8.51
N ALA A 320 6.09 -31.83 9.49
CA ALA A 320 7.33 -32.40 10.04
C ALA A 320 7.06 -33.74 10.75
N GLU A 321 5.97 -33.83 11.53
CA GLU A 321 5.56 -35.06 12.20
C GLU A 321 5.26 -36.18 11.20
N ILE A 322 4.43 -35.92 10.18
CA ILE A 322 4.10 -36.90 9.14
C ILE A 322 5.36 -37.36 8.38
N ARG A 323 6.31 -36.46 8.10
CA ARG A 323 7.58 -36.83 7.46
C ARG A 323 8.41 -37.76 8.35
N SER A 324 8.51 -37.45 9.65
CA SER A 324 9.23 -38.29 10.60
C SER A 324 8.59 -39.68 10.74
N ASP A 325 7.26 -39.75 10.78
CA ASP A 325 6.53 -41.02 10.80
C ASP A 325 6.74 -41.84 9.53
N LEU A 326 6.74 -41.19 8.36
CA LEU A 326 6.99 -41.85 7.09
C LEU A 326 8.42 -42.39 6.99
N GLU A 327 9.41 -41.62 7.47
CA GLU A 327 10.80 -42.07 7.56
C GLU A 327 10.93 -43.28 8.49
N ARG A 328 10.28 -43.25 9.66
CA ARG A 328 10.24 -44.40 10.59
C ARG A 328 9.61 -45.63 9.96
N GLN A 329 8.44 -45.49 9.31
CA GLN A 329 7.79 -46.59 8.61
C GLN A 329 8.69 -47.15 7.50
N ASN A 330 9.38 -46.29 6.74
CA ASN A 330 10.29 -46.72 5.69
C ASN A 330 11.43 -47.59 6.25
N GLN A 331 12.00 -47.19 7.40
CA GLN A 331 13.02 -47.99 8.09
C GLN A 331 12.48 -49.35 8.55
N GLU A 332 11.27 -49.39 9.13
CA GLU A 332 10.61 -50.64 9.54
C GLU A 332 10.34 -51.56 8.33
N TYR A 333 9.88 -51.00 7.21
CA TYR A 333 9.70 -51.74 5.96
C TYR A 333 11.02 -52.31 5.44
N GLN A 334 12.11 -51.55 5.51
CA GLN A 334 13.43 -52.03 5.09
C GLN A 334 13.90 -53.21 5.94
N VAL A 335 13.72 -53.15 7.26
CA VAL A 335 14.04 -54.27 8.17
C VAL A 335 13.21 -55.51 7.84
N LEU A 336 11.90 -55.35 7.56
CA LEU A 336 11.04 -56.47 7.15
C LEU A 336 11.47 -57.08 5.82
N LEU A 337 11.90 -56.27 4.85
CA LEU A 337 12.45 -56.76 3.59
C LEU A 337 13.73 -57.57 3.80
N ASP A 338 14.62 -57.13 4.70
CA ASP A 338 15.84 -57.86 5.04
C ASP A 338 15.54 -59.22 5.70
N VAL A 339 14.58 -59.25 6.64
CA VAL A 339 14.10 -60.49 7.28
C VAL A 339 13.48 -61.43 6.24
N ARG A 340 12.63 -60.90 5.35
CA ARG A 340 12.05 -61.68 4.26
C ARG A 340 13.13 -62.30 3.38
N ALA A 341 14.12 -61.51 2.95
CA ALA A 341 15.22 -62.01 2.12
C ALA A 341 16.01 -63.13 2.83
N ARG A 342 16.22 -63.01 4.15
CA ARG A 342 16.84 -64.08 4.95
C ARG A 342 15.99 -65.35 5.01
N LEU A 343 14.69 -65.23 5.27
CA LEU A 343 13.77 -66.37 5.28
C LEU A 343 13.67 -67.05 3.91
N GLU A 344 13.68 -66.28 2.82
CA GLU A 344 13.72 -66.82 1.46
C GLU A 344 15.01 -67.64 1.22
N CYS A 345 16.16 -67.18 1.71
CA CYS A 345 17.40 -67.96 1.71
C CYS A 345 17.27 -69.26 2.51
N GLU A 346 16.73 -69.20 3.73
CA GLU A 346 16.51 -70.38 4.58
C GLU A 346 15.57 -71.40 3.88
N ILE A 347 14.46 -70.96 3.31
CA ILE A 347 13.54 -71.81 2.51
C ILE A 347 14.28 -72.47 1.34
N ASN A 348 15.11 -71.72 0.61
CA ASN A 348 15.88 -72.28 -0.49
C ASN A 348 16.89 -73.33 -0.01
N THR A 349 17.52 -73.13 1.15
CA THR A 349 18.38 -74.16 1.75
C THR A 349 17.59 -75.40 2.16
N TYR A 350 16.41 -75.24 2.77
CA TYR A 350 15.54 -76.37 3.14
C TYR A 350 15.07 -77.15 1.90
N ARG A 351 14.68 -76.47 0.82
CA ARG A 351 14.33 -77.11 -0.45
C ARG A 351 15.49 -77.92 -1.03
N GLY A 352 16.70 -77.35 -1.07
CA GLY A 352 17.87 -78.07 -1.56
C GLY A 352 18.26 -79.29 -0.72
N LEU A 353 18.04 -79.25 0.60
CA LEU A 353 18.24 -80.42 1.47
C LEU A 353 17.22 -81.52 1.18
N LEU A 354 15.93 -81.18 1.05
CA LEU A 354 14.87 -82.13 0.68
C LEU A 354 15.16 -82.79 -0.68
N ASP A 355 15.52 -81.99 -1.70
CA ASP A 355 15.89 -82.50 -3.02
C ASP A 355 17.10 -83.47 -2.94
N SER A 356 18.02 -83.25 -2.00
CA SER A 356 19.20 -84.11 -1.80
C SER A 356 18.91 -85.40 -1.02
N GLU A 357 17.88 -85.41 -0.16
CA GLU A 357 17.38 -86.62 0.52
C GLU A 357 16.51 -87.47 -0.40
N ASP A 358 15.71 -86.85 -1.26
CA ASP A 358 14.95 -87.54 -2.32
C ASP A 358 15.89 -88.26 -3.30
N CYS A 359 17.14 -87.80 -3.46
CA CYS A 359 18.20 -88.48 -4.23
C CYS A 359 18.84 -89.69 -3.50
N LYS A 360 18.59 -89.92 -2.21
CA LYS A 360 19.19 -91.01 -1.40
C LYS A 360 18.22 -92.17 -1.13
N LEU A 361 16.96 -92.06 -1.54
CA LEU A 361 16.02 -93.18 -1.51
C LEU A 361 16.40 -94.20 -2.61
N PRO A 362 16.45 -95.51 -2.30
CA PRO A 362 16.64 -96.53 -3.33
C PRO A 362 15.54 -96.43 -4.38
N CYS A 363 15.94 -96.32 -5.65
CA CYS A 363 15.07 -96.51 -6.78
C CYS A 363 14.52 -97.96 -6.73
N ASN A 364 13.29 -98.15 -6.26
CA ASN A 364 12.55 -99.38 -6.49
C ASN A 364 11.99 -99.34 -7.92
N PRO A 365 12.26 -100.38 -8.74
CA PRO A 365 12.00 -100.34 -10.16
C PRO A 365 10.54 -100.67 -10.44
N CYS A 366 9.84 -99.79 -11.14
CA CYS A 366 9.00 -100.25 -12.23
C CYS A 366 9.05 -99.25 -13.37
N ALA A 367 9.77 -99.68 -14.41
CA ALA A 367 9.97 -98.96 -15.65
C ALA A 367 8.67 -98.88 -16.45
N THR A 368 8.48 -97.77 -17.16
CA THR A 368 8.45 -97.88 -18.63
C THR A 368 9.05 -96.63 -19.26
N THR A 369 10.05 -96.90 -20.07
CA THR A 369 10.84 -96.05 -20.95
C THR A 369 9.99 -95.26 -21.94
N ASN A 370 10.41 -94.03 -22.28
CA ASN A 370 10.89 -93.71 -23.64
C ASN A 370 11.47 -92.29 -23.78
N ALA A 371 12.75 -92.29 -24.16
CA ALA A 371 13.48 -91.42 -25.08
C ALA A 371 13.57 -89.89 -24.85
N CYS A 372 14.80 -89.51 -24.50
CA CYS A 372 15.58 -88.34 -24.91
C CYS A 372 15.08 -87.54 -26.12
N GLU A 373 15.13 -86.22 -26.02
CA GLU A 373 16.16 -85.40 -26.69
C GLU A 373 16.37 -84.06 -25.95
N ARG A 374 17.64 -83.76 -25.67
CA ARG A 374 18.21 -82.51 -25.15
C ARG A 374 18.61 -81.64 -26.37
N PRO A 375 18.88 -80.31 -26.28
CA PRO A 375 19.76 -79.78 -25.24
C PRO A 375 19.53 -78.36 -24.70
N CYS A 376 20.20 -78.19 -23.56
CA CYS A 376 20.50 -76.99 -22.82
C CYS A 376 20.92 -75.80 -23.69
N ILE A 377 20.41 -74.62 -23.34
CA ILE A 377 21.09 -73.34 -23.58
C ILE A 377 21.33 -72.69 -22.22
N SER A 378 22.58 -72.79 -21.79
CA SER A 378 23.22 -71.91 -20.81
C SER A 378 23.17 -70.47 -21.30
N ASN A 379 22.88 -69.50 -20.42
CA ASN A 379 23.38 -68.13 -20.54
C ASN A 379 23.21 -67.33 -19.24
N PRO A 380 23.99 -66.26 -19.03
CA PRO A 380 24.91 -66.19 -17.91
C PRO A 380 24.46 -65.23 -16.81
N CYS A 381 25.19 -65.31 -15.69
CA CYS A 381 25.26 -64.33 -14.62
C CYS A 381 25.27 -62.88 -15.14
N VAL A 382 24.28 -62.08 -14.75
CA VAL A 382 24.38 -60.61 -14.80
C VAL A 382 24.97 -60.15 -13.48
N SER A 383 26.21 -59.67 -13.55
CA SER A 383 26.87 -58.90 -12.52
C SER A 383 26.12 -57.59 -12.26
N ARG A 384 25.48 -57.49 -11.10
CA ARG A 384 25.03 -56.21 -10.55
C ARG A 384 26.19 -55.61 -9.75
N ALA A 385 26.96 -54.71 -10.38
CA ALA A 385 27.88 -53.82 -9.67
C ALA A 385 28.20 -52.56 -10.50
N ARG A 386 27.51 -51.45 -10.18
CA ARG A 386 28.10 -50.13 -9.90
C ARG A 386 26.98 -49.12 -9.58
N CYS A 387 26.66 -49.02 -8.29
CA CYS A 387 26.35 -47.70 -7.73
C CYS A 387 27.64 -46.87 -7.82
N GLY A 388 27.59 -45.74 -8.52
CA GLY A 388 28.51 -44.65 -8.25
C GLY A 388 27.91 -43.77 -7.17
N PRO A 389 28.70 -43.33 -6.19
CA PRO A 389 28.42 -42.08 -5.51
C PRO A 389 29.55 -41.10 -5.77
N CYS A 390 29.21 -39.89 -6.19
CA CYS A 390 29.38 -38.70 -5.36
C CYS A 390 29.37 -37.43 -6.22
N ASN A 391 28.48 -36.55 -5.83
CA ASN A 391 28.48 -35.12 -6.10
C ASN A 391 29.83 -34.49 -5.75
N THR A 392 30.29 -33.59 -6.61
CA THR A 392 30.97 -32.35 -6.21
C THR A 392 30.61 -31.25 -7.22
N PHE A 393 29.58 -30.47 -6.91
CA PHE A 393 29.50 -29.03 -7.20
C PHE A 393 29.57 -28.37 -5.81
N VAL A 394 30.61 -27.60 -5.49
CA VAL A 394 30.71 -26.14 -5.76
C VAL A 394 29.40 -25.42 -5.39
N HIS A 395 29.33 -24.97 -4.13
CA HIS A 395 29.33 -23.55 -3.80
C HIS A 395 29.83 -23.33 -2.38
#